data_AF-A0A6V7KFN8-F1
#
_entry.id   AF-A0A6V7KFN8-F1
#
_cell.length_a   1.000
_cell.length_b   1.000
_cell.length_c   1.000
_cell.angle_alpha   90.00
_cell.angle_beta   90.00
_cell.angle_gamma   90.00
#
_symmetry.space_group_name_H-M   'P 1'
#
loop_
_entity.id
_entity.type
_entity.pdbx_description
1 polymer ?
#
loop_
_entity_poly.entity_id
_entity_poly.type
_entity_poly.pdbx_seq_one_letter_code
_entity_poly.pdbx_strand_id
1 'polypeptide(L)'
;PTSPEDPGAASSTAETVESQRIWLWQQFAIRVTPSVQRIVEFAKRVPGFCELIQDDQLILIKVGFFEVWLCHIAKMTNESSMTFEDGTYITKQQIELMYE
;
A
#
# COMPACT_ATOMS: atom_id res chain seq x y z
N PRO A 1 -44.56 4.95 19.84
CA PRO A 1 -44.34 5.11 18.38
C PRO A 1 -42.84 4.95 18.09
N THR A 2 -42.41 3.70 17.94
CA THR A 2 -41.07 3.35 17.45
C THR A 2 -41.13 3.34 15.93
N SER A 3 -40.46 4.30 15.28
CA SER A 3 -40.25 4.26 13.82
C SER A 3 -39.46 3.00 13.47
N PRO A 4 -39.77 2.30 12.36
CA PRO A 4 -38.95 1.21 11.89
C PRO A 4 -37.63 1.79 11.36
N GLU A 5 -36.50 1.35 11.91
CA GLU A 5 -35.20 1.56 11.27
C GLU A 5 -35.23 0.89 9.88
N ASP A 6 -35.00 1.69 8.83
CA ASP A 6 -35.01 1.24 7.44
C ASP A 6 -33.73 0.41 7.15
N PRO A 7 -33.85 -0.92 6.92
CA PRO A 7 -32.69 -1.78 6.66
C PRO A 7 -31.93 -1.41 5.38
N GLY A 8 -32.55 -0.67 4.46
CA GLY A 8 -31.95 -0.29 3.18
C GLY A 8 -30.84 0.77 3.32
N ALA A 9 -30.93 1.65 4.32
CA ALA A 9 -29.94 2.71 4.54
C ALA A 9 -28.60 2.16 5.05
N ALA A 10 -28.64 1.13 5.91
CA ALA A 10 -27.45 0.46 6.42
C ALA A 10 -26.70 -0.29 5.30
N SER A 11 -27.41 -0.97 4.40
CA SER A 11 -26.84 -1.68 3.26
C SER A 11 -26.14 -0.72 2.28
N SER A 12 -26.78 0.40 1.94
CA SER A 12 -26.22 1.41 1.03
C SER A 12 -24.96 2.08 1.59
N THR A 13 -24.91 2.30 2.91
CA THR A 13 -23.74 2.88 3.58
C THR A 13 -22.56 1.90 3.57
N ALA A 14 -22.82 0.61 3.84
CA ALA A 14 -21.78 -0.43 3.81
C ALA A 14 -21.18 -0.61 2.41
N GLU A 15 -22.01 -0.62 1.36
CA GLU A 15 -21.55 -0.69 -0.03
C GLU A 15 -20.68 0.52 -0.42
N THR A 16 -21.00 1.70 0.10
CA THR A 16 -20.23 2.92 -0.14
C THR A 16 -18.84 2.84 0.52
N VAL A 17 -18.76 2.32 1.75
CA VAL A 17 -17.48 2.15 2.47
C VAL A 17 -16.58 1.13 1.77
N GLU A 18 -17.13 -0.01 1.36
CA GLU A 18 -16.36 -1.02 0.62
C GLU A 18 -15.83 -0.46 -0.71
N SER A 19 -16.66 0.31 -1.43
CA SER A 19 -16.24 0.97 -2.67
C SER A 19 -15.09 1.95 -2.45
N GLN A 20 -15.13 2.71 -1.35
CA GLN A 20 -14.05 3.62 -0.96
C GLN A 20 -12.76 2.87 -0.61
N ARG A 21 -12.86 1.76 0.14
CA ARG A 21 -11.73 0.89 0.50
C ARG A 21 -11.04 0.33 -0.74
N ILE A 22 -11.81 -0.23 -1.68
CA ILE A 22 -11.29 -0.76 -2.94
C ILE A 22 -10.56 0.35 -3.72
N TRP A 23 -11.16 1.54 -3.79
CA TRP A 23 -10.54 2.67 -4.47
C TRP A 23 -9.21 3.08 -3.82
N LEU A 24 -9.15 3.16 -2.48
CA LEU A 24 -7.91 3.46 -1.75
C LEU A 24 -6.82 2.41 -2.01
N TRP A 25 -7.17 1.13 -2.00
CA TRP A 25 -6.25 0.04 -2.36
C TRP A 25 -5.70 0.16 -3.78
N GLN A 26 -6.55 0.48 -4.75
CA GLN A 26 -6.11 0.70 -6.12
C GLN A 26 -5.16 1.90 -6.22
N GLN A 27 -5.47 3.00 -5.55
CA GLN A 27 -4.63 4.19 -5.49
C GLN A 27 -3.25 3.88 -4.87
N PHE A 28 -3.23 3.11 -3.78
CA PHE A 28 -2.00 2.65 -3.15
C PHE A 28 -1.17 1.77 -4.10
N ALA A 29 -1.80 0.74 -4.69
CA ALA A 29 -1.12 -0.20 -5.58
C ALA A 29 -0.48 0.48 -6.80
N ILE A 30 -1.19 1.43 -7.41
CA ILE A 30 -0.68 2.21 -8.56
C ILE A 30 0.60 2.96 -8.19
N ARG A 31 0.69 3.51 -6.98
CA ARG A 31 1.85 4.29 -6.52
C ARG A 31 3.00 3.44 -6.01
N VAL A 32 2.72 2.26 -5.48
CA VAL A 32 3.75 1.31 -5.04
C VAL A 32 4.41 0.60 -6.22
N THR A 33 3.66 0.29 -7.28
CA THR A 33 4.14 -0.48 -8.45
C THR A 33 5.44 0.07 -9.08
N PRO A 34 5.60 1.39 -9.31
CA PRO A 34 6.86 1.95 -9.81
C PRO A 34 8.08 1.68 -8.92
N SER A 35 7.88 1.49 -7.61
CA SER A 35 8.96 1.22 -6.65
C SER A 35 9.56 -0.17 -6.83
N VAL A 36 8.85 -1.11 -7.45
CA VAL A 36 9.35 -2.46 -7.76
C VAL A 36 10.62 -2.40 -8.59
N GLN A 37 10.62 -1.60 -9.66
CA GLN A 37 11.81 -1.46 -10.52
C GLN A 37 13.00 -0.89 -9.74
N ARG A 38 12.76 0.14 -8.90
CA ARG A 38 13.81 0.74 -8.07
C ARG A 38 14.40 -0.24 -7.06
N ILE A 39 13.56 -1.09 -6.46
CA ILE A 39 14.02 -2.10 -5.50
C ILE A 39 14.77 -3.24 -6.20
N VAL A 40 14.35 -3.64 -7.40
CA VAL A 40 15.11 -4.61 -8.23
C VAL A 40 16.49 -4.05 -8.57
N GLU A 41 16.58 -2.79 -8.99
CA GLU A 41 17.87 -2.15 -9.30
C GLU A 41 18.74 -1.94 -8.05
N PHE A 42 18.12 -1.68 -6.89
CA PHE A 42 18.82 -1.68 -5.60
C PHE A 42 19.40 -3.06 -5.28
N ALA A 43 18.60 -4.13 -5.39
CA ALA A 43 19.02 -5.48 -5.07
C ALA A 43 20.20 -5.93 -5.95
N LYS A 44 20.17 -5.63 -7.26
CA LYS A 44 21.29 -5.90 -8.19
C LYS A 44 22.61 -5.23 -7.81
N ARG A 45 22.58 -4.15 -7.02
CA ARG A 45 23.77 -3.43 -6.56
C ARG A 45 24.31 -3.96 -5.24
N VAL A 46 23.58 -4.84 -4.56
CA VAL A 46 24.04 -5.49 -3.32
C VAL A 46 25.12 -6.52 -3.68
N PRO A 47 26.32 -6.44 -3.08
CA PRO A 47 27.39 -7.41 -3.33
C PRO A 47 26.91 -8.86 -3.13
N GLY A 48 27.24 -9.75 -4.08
CA GLY A 48 26.85 -11.16 -4.06
C GLY A 48 25.41 -11.45 -4.48
N PHE A 49 24.53 -10.45 -4.63
CA PHE A 49 23.13 -10.70 -5.00
C PHE A 49 22.99 -11.32 -6.40
N CYS A 50 23.73 -10.79 -7.38
CA CYS A 50 23.70 -11.28 -8.76
C CYS A 50 24.35 -12.66 -8.94
N GLU A 51 25.03 -13.18 -7.92
CA GLU A 51 25.65 -14.51 -7.92
C GLU A 51 24.67 -15.61 -7.48
N LEU A 52 23.54 -15.22 -6.87
CA LEU A 52 22.46 -16.13 -6.49
C LEU A 52 21.69 -16.64 -7.71
N ILE A 53 21.06 -17.80 -7.60
CA ILE A 53 20.14 -18.31 -8.63
C ILE A 53 18.90 -17.41 -8.76
N GLN A 54 18.28 -17.40 -9.95
CA GLN A 54 17.16 -16.51 -10.25
C GLN A 54 15.98 -16.68 -9.28
N ASP A 55 15.66 -17.92 -8.90
CA ASP A 55 14.56 -18.19 -7.97
C ASP A 55 14.80 -17.56 -6.59
N ASP A 56 16.02 -17.66 -6.07
CA ASP A 56 16.41 -17.04 -4.80
C ASP A 56 16.39 -15.52 -4.89
N GLN A 57 16.87 -14.93 -6.01
CA GLN A 57 16.77 -13.48 -6.23
C GLN A 57 15.31 -13.01 -6.20
N LEU A 58 14.39 -13.76 -6.85
CA LEU A 58 12.97 -13.43 -6.86
C LEU A 58 12.33 -13.58 -5.48
N ILE A 59 12.67 -14.63 -4.72
CA ILE A 59 12.18 -14.83 -3.36
C ILE A 59 12.65 -13.68 -2.46
N LEU A 60 13.94 -13.34 -2.49
CA LEU A 60 14.50 -12.27 -1.67
C LEU A 60 13.85 -10.92 -1.98
N ILE A 61 13.66 -10.60 -3.28
CA ILE A 61 12.98 -9.36 -3.67
C ILE A 61 11.52 -9.37 -3.20
N LYS A 62 10.77 -10.45 -3.41
CA LYS A 62 9.35 -10.54 -3.02
C LYS A 62 9.16 -10.42 -1.52
N VAL A 63 9.99 -11.09 -0.73
CA VAL A 63 9.92 -11.09 0.74
C VAL A 63 10.39 -9.75 1.29
N GLY A 64 11.51 -9.22 0.81
CA GLY A 64 12.12 -7.98 1.31
C GLY A 64 11.53 -6.69 0.75
N PHE A 65 10.64 -6.76 -0.25
CA PHE A 65 10.14 -5.58 -0.96
C PHE A 65 9.57 -4.53 -0.01
N PHE A 66 8.62 -4.91 0.85
CA PHE A 66 7.96 -3.96 1.74
C PHE A 66 8.91 -3.41 2.81
N GLU A 67 9.86 -4.21 3.31
CA GLU A 67 10.83 -3.75 4.32
C GLU A 67 11.74 -2.65 3.75
N VAL A 68 12.30 -2.88 2.56
CA VAL A 68 13.14 -1.90 1.85
C VAL A 68 12.33 -0.68 1.44
N TRP A 69 11.13 -0.90 0.90
CA TRP A 69 10.22 0.17 0.48
C TRP A 69 9.80 1.06 1.65
N LEU A 70 9.45 0.46 2.80
CA LEU A 70 9.07 1.19 4.00
C LEU A 70 10.23 2.04 4.53
N CYS A 71 11.46 1.53 4.50
CA CYS A 71 12.64 2.32 4.88
C CYS A 71 12.82 3.58 4.02
N HIS A 72 12.49 3.48 2.73
CA HIS A 72 12.54 4.61 1.80
C HIS A 72 11.43 5.62 2.05
N ILE A 73 10.18 5.14 2.17
CA ILE A 73 9.01 6.01 2.35
C ILE A 73 8.88 6.57 3.77
N ALA A 74 9.54 5.99 4.77
CA ALA A 74 9.51 6.44 6.16
C ALA A 74 9.93 7.91 6.30
N LYS A 75 10.90 8.37 5.49
CA LYS A 75 11.34 9.77 5.47
C LYS A 75 10.29 10.74 4.91
N MET A 76 9.31 10.22 4.17
CA MET A 76 8.19 10.95 3.58
C MET A 76 6.88 10.73 4.34
N THR A 77 6.98 10.09 5.52
CA THR A 77 5.84 9.77 6.38
C THR A 77 5.91 10.65 7.64
N ASN A 78 4.76 11.17 8.06
CA ASN A 78 4.59 11.88 9.32
C ASN A 78 3.43 11.24 10.11
N GLU A 79 3.11 11.79 11.28
CA GLU A 79 2.07 11.25 12.17
C GLU A 79 0.66 11.19 11.54
N SER A 80 0.41 12.00 10.51
CA SER A 80 -0.92 12.18 9.89
C SER A 80 -1.03 11.57 8.49
N SER A 81 0.08 11.31 7.80
CA SER A 81 0.07 10.92 6.39
C SER A 81 1.38 10.27 5.93
N MET A 82 1.26 9.46 4.89
CA MET A 82 2.36 8.95 4.06
C MET A 82 2.33 9.68 2.71
N THR A 83 3.44 10.33 2.34
CA THR A 83 3.57 11.03 1.06
C THR A 83 4.35 10.19 0.06
N PHE A 84 3.83 10.07 -1.16
CA PHE A 84 4.47 9.39 -2.28
C PHE A 84 5.40 10.33 -3.06
N GLU A 85 6.24 9.76 -3.92
CA GLU A 85 7.23 10.51 -4.71
C GLU A 85 6.61 11.51 -5.70
N ASP A 86 5.37 11.29 -6.12
CA ASP A 86 4.61 12.19 -6.98
C ASP A 86 3.95 13.36 -6.22
N GLY A 87 4.19 13.46 -4.90
CA GLY A 87 3.63 14.48 -4.03
C GLY A 87 2.20 14.20 -3.55
N THR A 88 1.57 13.13 -4.02
CA THR A 88 0.29 12.68 -3.46
C THR A 88 0.50 12.04 -2.10
N TYR A 89 -0.55 11.96 -1.29
CA TYR A 89 -0.46 11.37 0.05
C TYR A 89 -1.69 10.54 0.38
N ILE A 90 -1.53 9.60 1.29
CA ILE A 90 -2.62 8.88 1.95
C ILE A 90 -2.53 9.22 3.44
N THR A 91 -3.66 9.63 4.01
CA THR A 91 -3.76 9.96 5.44
C THR A 91 -3.75 8.70 6.29
N LYS A 92 -3.37 8.83 7.56
CA LYS A 92 -3.42 7.72 8.53
C LYS A 92 -4.81 7.08 8.60
N GLN A 93 -5.87 7.90 8.61
CA GLN A 93 -7.25 7.42 8.60
C GLN A 93 -7.58 6.60 7.34
N GLN A 94 -7.13 7.04 6.16
CA GLN A 94 -7.32 6.27 4.92
C GLN A 94 -6.54 4.95 4.94
N ILE A 95 -5.34 4.94 5.52
CA ILE A 95 -4.58 3.69 5.72
C ILE A 95 -5.35 2.75 6.66
N GLU A 96 -5.89 3.25 7.77
CA GLU A 96 -6.73 2.46 8.69
C GLU A 96 -7.96 1.86 7.98
N LEU A 97 -8.67 2.66 7.17
CA LEU A 97 -9.81 2.20 6.36
C LEU A 97 -9.46 1.12 5.33
N MET A 98 -8.20 1.10 4.85
CA MET A 98 -7.73 0.04 3.94
C MET A 98 -7.57 -1.31 4.66
N TYR A 99 -7.35 -1.33 5.98
CA TYR A 99 -7.10 -2.55 6.78
C TYR A 99 -8.35 -3.13 7.44
N GLU A 100 -9.38 -2.31 7.65
CA GLU A 100 -10.72 -2.79 8.03
C GLU A 100 -11.37 -3.61 6.91
#